data_AF-A0A2H3CKT0-F1
#
_entry.id   AF-A0A2H3CKT0-F1
#
_cell.length_a   1.000
_cell.length_b   1.000
_cell.length_c   1.000
_cell.angle_alpha   90.00
_cell.angle_beta   90.00
_cell.angle_gamma   90.00
#
_symmetry.space_group_name_H-M   'P 1'
#
loop_
_entity.id
_entity.type
_entity.pdbx_description
1 polymer ?
#
loop_
_entity_poly.entity_id
_entity_poly.type
_entity_poly.pdbx_seq_one_letter_code
_entity_poly.pdbx_strand_id
1 'polypeptide(L)'
;MVVVSGPEKINDIRKATLEQLSSADAFVDLLQTDYTIDRSIGANPYDLAEVIRGAFTRNISTCFADIQDEIKAAFIDNVPMTEDWIEVPAYEKILQIICRASNRMFVGLPLCRNPDYLKLNIDFTIDVFVCARIINLFPTFMKPLVGSIVTPRRRATAKAEKFFGQTIQERLYQEKIHGKDWPGKPNDMLSWLLDASNGKEERRTVRSLCTKMLFTNLGAIHTTSNAFTTALYALAAHPEYVETLRNEVESVIKEEGNTKAAMGKMNQLDSFLKEAQRL
;
A
#
# COMPACT_ATOMS: atom_id res chain seq x y z
N MET A 1 -24.47 -6.79 13.42
CA MET A 1 -23.04 -7.14 13.53
C MET A 1 -22.94 -8.33 14.48
N VAL A 2 -22.39 -9.46 14.03
CA VAL A 2 -22.11 -10.62 14.88
C VAL A 2 -20.63 -10.55 15.27
N VAL A 3 -20.33 -10.55 16.57
CA VAL A 3 -18.94 -10.52 17.07
C VAL A 3 -18.53 -11.94 17.42
N VAL A 4 -17.41 -12.37 16.85
CA VAL A 4 -16.88 -13.72 17.02
C VAL A 4 -15.48 -13.61 17.65
N SER A 5 -15.23 -14.43 18.68
CA SER A 5 -13.94 -14.53 19.35
C SER A 5 -13.63 -16.00 19.68
N GLY A 6 -12.35 -16.36 19.66
CA GLY A 6 -11.85 -17.72 19.89
C GLY A 6 -11.20 -18.36 18.66
N PRO A 7 -10.08 -19.10 18.80
CA PRO A 7 -9.33 -19.66 17.67
C PRO A 7 -10.15 -20.57 16.75
N GLU A 8 -11.04 -21.40 17.30
CA GLU A 8 -11.88 -22.31 16.53
C GLU A 8 -12.84 -21.56 15.62
N LYS A 9 -13.59 -20.60 16.17
CA LYS A 9 -14.57 -19.82 15.40
C LYS A 9 -13.90 -18.91 14.37
N ILE A 10 -12.72 -18.36 14.69
CA ILE A 10 -11.91 -17.60 13.72
C ILE A 10 -11.44 -18.53 12.59
N ASN A 11 -11.05 -19.77 12.91
CA ASN A 11 -10.68 -20.77 11.91
C ASN A 11 -11.87 -21.16 11.02
N ASP A 12 -13.08 -21.23 11.56
CA ASP A 12 -14.30 -21.50 10.79
C ASP A 12 -14.57 -20.36 9.80
N ILE A 13 -14.49 -19.09 10.25
CA ILE A 13 -14.61 -17.92 9.37
C ILE A 13 -13.55 -17.94 8.28
N ARG A 14 -12.29 -18.26 8.62
CA ARG A 14 -11.18 -18.32 7.66
C ARG A 14 -11.38 -19.39 6.59
N LYS A 15 -12.03 -20.51 6.94
CA LYS A 15 -12.29 -21.64 6.03
C LYS A 15 -13.61 -21.50 5.25
N ALA A 16 -14.44 -20.51 5.58
CA ALA A 16 -15.71 -20.30 4.91
C ALA A 16 -15.51 -20.06 3.41
N THR A 17 -16.44 -20.56 2.60
CA THR A 17 -16.43 -20.30 1.16
C THR A 17 -16.85 -18.85 0.89
N LEU A 18 -16.52 -18.33 -0.30
CA LEU A 18 -16.94 -16.99 -0.72
C LEU A 18 -18.47 -16.84 -0.82
N GLU A 19 -19.19 -17.95 -1.00
CA GLU A 19 -20.65 -17.99 -0.97
C GLU A 19 -21.20 -17.81 0.45
N GLN A 20 -20.44 -18.24 1.46
CA GLN A 20 -20.81 -18.12 2.87
C GLN A 20 -20.39 -16.76 3.45
N LEU A 21 -19.15 -16.33 3.19
CA LEU A 21 -18.58 -15.09 3.71
C LEU A 21 -17.67 -14.43 2.66
N SER A 22 -17.91 -13.15 2.39
CA SER A 22 -17.15 -12.35 1.44
C SER A 22 -16.40 -11.23 2.14
N SER A 23 -15.07 -11.35 2.22
CA SER A 23 -14.22 -10.28 2.74
C SER A 23 -14.21 -9.06 1.82
N ALA A 24 -14.43 -9.26 0.51
CA ALA A 24 -14.55 -8.18 -0.45
C ALA A 24 -15.80 -7.34 -0.17
N ASP A 25 -16.95 -7.95 0.02
CA ASP A 25 -18.20 -7.23 0.33
C ASP A 25 -18.13 -6.55 1.70
N ALA A 26 -17.58 -7.24 2.71
CA ALA A 26 -17.35 -6.65 4.02
C ALA A 26 -16.43 -5.41 3.95
N PHE A 27 -15.43 -5.43 3.06
CA PHE A 27 -14.54 -4.30 2.85
C PHE A 27 -15.21 -3.15 2.08
N VAL A 28 -16.04 -3.46 1.09
CA VAL A 28 -16.89 -2.48 0.38
C VAL A 28 -17.81 -1.77 1.38
N ASP A 29 -18.43 -2.52 2.29
CA ASP A 29 -19.29 -1.96 3.33
C ASP A 29 -18.52 -1.18 4.38
N LEU A 30 -17.34 -1.66 4.82
CA LEU A 30 -16.55 -0.98 5.84
C LEU A 30 -15.98 0.35 5.31
N LEU A 31 -15.34 0.34 4.14
CA LEU A 31 -14.70 1.52 3.55
C LEU A 31 -15.60 2.29 2.60
N GLN A 32 -16.83 1.83 2.38
CA GLN A 32 -17.80 2.48 1.49
C GLN A 32 -17.18 2.73 0.10
N THR A 33 -16.43 1.74 -0.43
CA THR A 33 -15.54 1.90 -1.60
C THR A 33 -16.27 2.33 -2.89
N ASP A 34 -17.55 1.99 -3.01
CA ASP A 34 -18.44 2.47 -4.07
C ASP A 34 -18.52 4.01 -4.11
N TYR A 35 -18.42 4.63 -2.94
CA TYR A 35 -18.48 6.08 -2.74
C TYR A 35 -17.11 6.72 -2.51
N THR A 36 -16.16 5.99 -1.92
CA THR A 36 -14.84 6.51 -1.56
C THR A 36 -13.77 6.34 -2.63
N ILE A 37 -13.91 5.35 -3.51
CA ILE A 37 -12.88 4.99 -4.49
C ILE A 37 -13.51 4.83 -5.87
N ASP A 38 -14.02 3.64 -6.17
CA ASP A 38 -14.78 3.34 -7.36
C ASP A 38 -15.42 1.95 -7.23
N ARG A 39 -16.63 1.80 -7.76
CA ARG A 39 -17.38 0.54 -7.74
C ARG A 39 -16.65 -0.60 -8.47
N SER A 40 -15.79 -0.27 -9.44
CA SER A 40 -14.99 -1.27 -10.16
C SER A 40 -14.01 -2.04 -9.27
N ILE A 41 -13.59 -1.48 -8.14
CA ILE A 41 -12.69 -2.15 -7.19
C ILE A 41 -13.41 -3.29 -6.45
N GLY A 42 -14.65 -3.05 -6.00
CA GLY A 42 -15.47 -4.07 -5.36
C GLY A 42 -15.98 -5.11 -6.35
N ALA A 43 -16.29 -4.70 -7.59
CA ALA A 43 -16.87 -5.59 -8.59
C ALA A 43 -15.89 -6.65 -9.14
N ASN A 44 -14.58 -6.40 -9.08
CA ASN A 44 -13.58 -7.37 -9.55
C ASN A 44 -12.25 -7.26 -8.79
N PRO A 45 -12.20 -7.77 -7.54
CA PRO A 45 -11.00 -7.70 -6.71
C PRO A 45 -9.85 -8.60 -7.21
N TYR A 46 -10.15 -9.55 -8.10
CA TYR A 46 -9.22 -10.61 -8.49
C TYR A 46 -8.04 -10.12 -9.31
N ASP A 47 -8.24 -9.15 -10.22
CA ASP A 47 -7.14 -8.64 -11.06
C ASP A 47 -6.00 -8.07 -10.21
N LEU A 48 -6.35 -7.28 -9.19
CA LEU A 48 -5.34 -6.67 -8.33
C LEU A 48 -4.75 -7.71 -7.36
N ALA A 49 -5.57 -8.61 -6.82
CA ALA A 49 -5.09 -9.69 -5.97
C ALA A 49 -4.10 -10.62 -6.71
N GLU A 50 -4.35 -10.90 -7.98
CA GLU A 50 -3.46 -11.67 -8.86
C GLU A 50 -2.13 -10.94 -9.08
N VAL A 51 -2.17 -9.64 -9.38
CA VAL A 51 -0.95 -8.83 -9.52
C VAL A 51 -0.13 -8.83 -8.22
N ILE A 52 -0.78 -8.63 -7.07
CA ILE A 52 -0.11 -8.59 -5.77
C ILE A 52 0.53 -9.95 -5.44
N ARG A 53 -0.23 -11.05 -5.54
CA ARG A 53 0.28 -12.41 -5.23
C ARG A 53 1.27 -12.91 -6.26
N GLY A 54 1.18 -12.45 -7.50
CA GLY A 54 1.97 -12.89 -8.63
C GLY A 54 3.17 -11.99 -8.89
N ALA A 55 2.98 -11.01 -9.78
CA ALA A 55 4.08 -10.20 -10.31
C ALA A 55 4.75 -9.35 -9.22
N PHE A 56 3.97 -8.71 -8.35
CA PHE A 56 4.51 -7.89 -7.27
C PHE A 56 5.38 -8.72 -6.31
N THR A 57 4.83 -9.80 -5.73
CA THR A 57 5.54 -10.62 -4.73
C THR A 57 6.83 -11.23 -5.30
N ARG A 58 6.80 -11.71 -6.55
CA ARG A 58 8.00 -12.28 -7.21
C ARG A 58 9.11 -11.25 -7.45
N ASN A 59 8.75 -9.98 -7.65
CA ASN A 59 9.72 -8.92 -7.95
C ASN A 59 10.25 -8.18 -6.71
N ILE A 60 9.76 -8.48 -5.50
CA ILE A 60 10.26 -7.85 -4.26
C ILE A 60 11.78 -8.00 -4.14
N SER A 61 12.31 -9.20 -4.38
CA SER A 61 13.75 -9.47 -4.29
C SER A 61 14.55 -8.66 -5.31
N THR A 62 14.02 -8.49 -6.53
CA THR A 62 14.68 -7.76 -7.62
C THR A 62 14.72 -6.26 -7.33
N CYS A 63 13.66 -5.70 -6.74
CA CYS A 63 13.58 -4.28 -6.39
C CYS A 63 14.15 -3.96 -5.00
N PHE A 64 14.67 -4.95 -4.27
CA PHE A 64 15.05 -4.78 -2.86
C PHE A 64 16.07 -3.66 -2.65
N ALA A 65 17.14 -3.64 -3.44
CA ALA A 65 18.20 -2.63 -3.34
C ALA A 65 17.65 -1.21 -3.62
N ASP A 66 16.77 -1.07 -4.61
CA ASP A 66 16.13 0.20 -4.95
C ASP A 66 15.25 0.73 -3.83
N ILE A 67 14.48 -0.16 -3.19
CA ILE A 67 13.63 0.18 -2.05
C ILE A 67 14.49 0.56 -0.85
N GLN A 68 15.56 -0.17 -0.59
CA GLN A 68 16.48 0.11 0.51
C GLN A 68 17.18 1.48 0.35
N ASP A 69 17.61 1.83 -0.85
CA ASP A 69 18.14 3.16 -1.17
C ASP A 69 17.11 4.25 -0.86
N GLU A 70 15.86 4.05 -1.31
CA GLU A 70 14.80 5.02 -1.06
C GLU A 70 14.45 5.14 0.42
N ILE A 71 14.44 4.04 1.18
CA ILE A 71 14.22 4.07 2.63
C ILE A 71 15.29 4.96 3.30
N LYS A 72 16.57 4.75 2.98
CA LYS A 72 17.67 5.57 3.54
C LYS A 72 17.48 7.05 3.20
N ALA A 73 17.24 7.37 1.92
CA ALA A 73 17.01 8.74 1.48
C ALA A 73 15.79 9.37 2.19
N ALA A 74 14.69 8.63 2.30
CA ALA A 74 13.48 9.10 2.96
C ALA A 74 13.68 9.34 4.47
N PHE A 75 14.45 8.49 5.16
CA PHE A 75 14.80 8.72 6.56
C PHE A 75 15.65 9.98 6.73
N ILE A 76 16.67 10.18 5.90
CA ILE A 76 17.51 11.39 5.93
C ILE A 76 16.66 12.65 5.75
N ASP A 77 15.71 12.63 4.81
CA ASP A 77 14.87 13.79 4.51
C ASP A 77 13.79 14.07 5.58
N ASN A 78 13.37 13.06 6.34
CA ASN A 78 12.24 13.18 7.28
C ASN A 78 12.65 13.19 8.76
N VAL A 79 13.83 12.66 9.08
CA VAL A 79 14.37 12.57 10.44
C VAL A 79 15.71 13.32 10.46
N PRO A 80 15.71 14.61 10.86
CA PRO A 80 16.92 15.41 10.88
C PRO A 80 17.99 14.80 11.79
N MET A 81 19.23 14.72 11.30
CA MET A 81 20.37 14.35 12.14
C MET A 81 20.89 15.60 12.84
N THR A 82 20.55 15.75 14.11
CA THR A 82 20.98 16.86 14.98
C THR A 82 21.87 16.34 16.11
N GLU A 83 22.76 17.20 16.62
CA GLU A 83 23.54 16.89 17.83
C GLU A 83 22.66 16.93 19.09
N ASP A 84 21.69 17.85 19.11
CA ASP A 84 20.72 18.00 20.20
C ASP A 84 19.46 17.17 19.97
N TRP A 85 18.75 16.85 21.05
CA TRP A 85 17.45 16.19 21.01
C TRP A 85 16.41 17.08 20.32
N ILE A 86 15.69 16.51 19.36
CA ILE A 86 14.56 17.14 18.67
C ILE A 86 13.31 16.29 18.80
N GLU A 87 12.15 16.95 18.81
CA GLU A 87 10.86 16.29 18.70
C GLU A 87 10.53 16.02 17.23
N VAL A 88 10.13 14.78 16.93
CA VAL A 88 9.73 14.35 15.59
C VAL A 88 8.32 13.76 15.65
N PRO A 89 7.35 14.25 14.87
CA PRO A 89 6.02 13.66 14.80
C PRO A 89 6.07 12.30 14.09
N ALA A 90 6.29 11.24 14.88
CA ALA A 90 6.62 9.90 14.37
C ALA A 90 5.65 9.42 13.29
N TYR A 91 4.34 9.42 13.55
CA TYR A 91 3.35 8.92 12.59
C TYR A 91 3.40 9.67 11.25
N GLU A 92 3.46 11.00 11.27
CA GLU A 92 3.51 11.82 10.06
C GLU A 92 4.77 11.53 9.24
N LYS A 93 5.94 11.46 9.90
CA LYS A 93 7.21 11.18 9.21
C LYS A 93 7.28 9.75 8.68
N ILE A 94 6.80 8.78 9.45
CA ILE A 94 6.71 7.38 9.02
C ILE A 94 5.79 7.27 7.80
N LEU A 95 4.65 7.97 7.79
CA LEU A 95 3.73 7.98 6.65
C LEU A 95 4.41 8.46 5.37
N GLN A 96 5.23 9.52 5.46
CA GLN A 96 6.03 10.00 4.33
C GLN A 96 7.08 8.98 3.87
N ILE A 97 7.81 8.37 4.81
CA ILE A 97 8.85 7.38 4.53
C ILE A 97 8.25 6.15 3.84
N ILE A 98 7.16 5.60 4.38
CA ILE A 98 6.46 4.45 3.81
C ILE A 98 5.85 4.80 2.45
N CYS A 99 5.28 5.99 2.27
CA CYS A 99 4.75 6.43 0.99
C CYS A 99 5.83 6.46 -0.09
N ARG A 100 7.03 6.97 0.22
CA ARG A 100 8.17 6.98 -0.70
C ARG A 100 8.69 5.58 -1.01
N ALA A 101 8.94 4.77 0.02
CA ALA A 101 9.43 3.40 -0.13
C ALA A 101 8.48 2.53 -0.96
N SER A 102 7.16 2.61 -0.69
CA SER A 102 6.14 1.88 -1.47
C SER A 102 6.14 2.34 -2.94
N ASN A 103 6.16 3.65 -3.17
CA ASN A 103 6.12 4.18 -4.53
C ASN A 103 7.42 3.96 -5.31
N ARG A 104 8.56 3.75 -4.64
CA ARG A 104 9.80 3.33 -5.32
C ARG A 104 9.59 2.02 -6.08
N MET A 105 8.86 1.08 -5.47
CA MET A 105 8.49 -0.17 -6.12
C MET A 105 7.34 -0.02 -7.12
N PHE A 106 6.37 0.85 -6.84
CA PHE A 106 5.19 0.98 -7.70
C PHE A 106 5.43 1.76 -8.98
N VAL A 107 6.23 2.84 -8.92
CA VAL A 107 6.38 3.82 -10.00
C VAL A 107 7.82 4.24 -10.28
N GLY A 108 8.78 3.84 -9.43
CA GLY A 108 10.18 4.19 -9.60
C GLY A 108 10.49 5.68 -9.47
N LEU A 109 11.72 6.04 -9.81
CA LEU A 109 12.17 7.44 -9.89
C LEU A 109 11.79 8.06 -11.24
N PRO A 110 11.59 9.40 -11.31
CA PRO A 110 11.62 10.35 -10.18
C PRO A 110 10.28 10.45 -9.43
N LEU A 111 9.22 9.80 -9.92
CA LEU A 111 7.86 10.01 -9.45
C LEU A 111 7.67 9.62 -7.96
N CYS A 112 8.38 8.60 -7.47
CA CYS A 112 8.33 8.21 -6.06
C CYS A 112 8.82 9.29 -5.09
N ARG A 113 9.53 10.33 -5.57
CA ARG A 113 9.98 11.49 -4.78
C ARG A 113 9.19 12.77 -5.09
N ASN A 114 8.25 12.71 -6.02
CA ASN A 114 7.49 13.91 -6.39
C ASN A 114 6.54 14.31 -5.23
N PRO A 115 6.68 15.52 -4.68
CA PRO A 115 5.94 15.92 -3.49
C PRO A 115 4.42 15.99 -3.72
N ASP A 116 3.98 16.39 -4.90
CA ASP A 116 2.55 16.46 -5.22
C ASP A 116 1.91 15.07 -5.34
N TYR A 117 2.67 14.11 -5.87
CA TYR A 117 2.24 12.71 -5.96
C TYR A 117 2.23 12.03 -4.58
N LEU A 118 3.24 12.27 -3.75
CA LEU A 118 3.26 11.79 -2.36
C LEU A 118 2.07 12.36 -1.58
N LYS A 119 1.84 13.67 -1.69
CA LYS A 119 0.69 14.34 -1.07
C LYS A 119 -0.63 13.76 -1.55
N LEU A 120 -0.78 13.50 -2.85
CA LEU A 120 -1.98 12.86 -3.40
C LEU A 120 -2.27 11.52 -2.73
N ASN A 121 -1.27 10.64 -2.61
CA ASN A 121 -1.45 9.30 -2.04
C ASN A 121 -1.75 9.34 -0.54
N ILE A 122 -1.09 10.23 0.20
CA ILE A 122 -1.31 10.42 1.63
C ILE A 122 -2.71 11.00 1.90
N ASP A 123 -3.07 12.09 1.23
CA ASP A 123 -4.39 12.71 1.36
C ASP A 123 -5.49 11.71 0.98
N PHE A 124 -5.33 11.01 -0.15
CA PHE A 124 -6.29 10.00 -0.59
C PHE A 124 -6.49 8.88 0.44
N THR A 125 -5.40 8.42 1.04
CA THR A 125 -5.43 7.39 2.09
C THR A 125 -6.27 7.84 3.28
N ILE A 126 -6.02 9.05 3.79
CA ILE A 126 -6.75 9.63 4.92
C ILE A 126 -8.22 9.88 4.55
N ASP A 127 -8.48 10.47 3.38
CA ASP A 127 -9.80 10.83 2.90
C ASP A 127 -10.73 9.63 2.80
N VAL A 128 -10.23 8.47 2.33
CA VAL A 128 -11.04 7.24 2.23
C VAL A 128 -11.57 6.82 3.61
N PHE A 129 -10.73 6.78 4.64
CA PHE A 129 -11.16 6.38 5.99
C PHE A 129 -12.09 7.41 6.63
N VAL A 130 -11.79 8.70 6.49
CA VAL A 130 -12.61 9.79 7.04
C VAL A 130 -13.99 9.80 6.37
N CYS A 131 -14.05 9.75 5.04
CA CYS A 131 -15.30 9.75 4.29
C CYS A 131 -16.10 8.48 4.56
N ALA A 132 -15.45 7.30 4.64
CA ALA A 132 -16.13 6.06 5.00
C ALA A 132 -16.82 6.15 6.35
N ARG A 133 -16.14 6.71 7.37
CA ARG A 133 -16.73 6.94 8.69
C ARG A 133 -17.95 7.86 8.60
N ILE A 134 -17.86 8.97 7.88
CA ILE A 134 -18.98 9.91 7.70
C ILE A 134 -20.16 9.23 7.00
N ILE A 135 -19.93 8.54 5.89
CA ILE A 135 -20.98 7.87 5.10
C ILE A 135 -21.68 6.79 5.93
N ASN A 136 -20.94 6.07 6.77
CA ASN A 136 -21.49 5.04 7.65
C ASN A 136 -22.37 5.59 8.80
N LEU A 137 -22.39 6.90 9.04
CA LEU A 137 -23.35 7.52 9.98
C LEU A 137 -24.75 7.67 9.38
N PHE A 138 -24.91 7.51 8.07
CA PHE A 138 -26.17 7.73 7.37
C PHE A 138 -26.88 6.41 7.00
N PRO A 139 -28.22 6.39 6.99
CA PRO A 139 -29.00 5.28 6.44
C PRO A 139 -28.64 4.98 4.98
N THR A 140 -28.77 3.72 4.56
CA THR A 140 -28.36 3.24 3.23
C THR A 140 -28.92 4.09 2.07
N PHE A 141 -30.17 4.55 2.16
CA PHE A 141 -30.78 5.36 1.09
C PHE A 141 -30.18 6.76 0.95
N MET A 142 -29.51 7.29 1.98
CA MET A 142 -28.85 8.60 1.96
C MET A 142 -27.38 8.51 1.51
N LYS A 143 -26.76 7.32 1.61
CA LYS A 143 -25.34 7.11 1.27
C LYS A 143 -24.97 7.58 -0.13
N PRO A 144 -25.78 7.40 -1.20
CA PRO A 144 -25.46 7.92 -2.52
C PRO A 144 -25.34 9.45 -2.58
N LEU A 145 -26.25 10.16 -1.89
CA LEU A 145 -26.22 11.62 -1.84
C LEU A 145 -25.02 12.10 -1.05
N VAL A 146 -24.86 11.60 0.18
CA VAL A 146 -23.76 11.99 1.08
C VAL A 146 -22.42 11.67 0.44
N GLY A 147 -22.24 10.44 -0.05
CA GLY A 147 -21.02 9.99 -0.70
C GLY A 147 -20.71 10.75 -2.00
N SER A 148 -21.69 11.38 -2.65
CA SER A 148 -21.41 12.25 -3.81
C SER A 148 -20.88 13.63 -3.40
N ILE A 149 -21.28 14.11 -2.21
CA ILE A 149 -20.95 15.45 -1.69
C ILE A 149 -19.61 15.42 -0.95
N VAL A 150 -19.43 14.46 -0.04
CA VAL A 150 -18.30 14.47 0.90
C VAL A 150 -17.02 13.95 0.29
N THR A 151 -17.11 13.14 -0.78
CA THR A 151 -15.98 12.31 -1.19
C THR A 151 -15.19 12.88 -2.36
N PRO A 152 -13.88 13.14 -2.22
CA PRO A 152 -13.07 13.75 -3.27
C PRO A 152 -12.62 12.77 -4.36
N ARG A 153 -13.22 11.57 -4.46
CA ARG A 153 -12.73 10.47 -5.34
C ARG A 153 -12.48 10.91 -6.78
N ARG A 154 -13.39 11.69 -7.38
CA ARG A 154 -13.26 12.17 -8.76
C ARG A 154 -12.05 13.09 -8.92
N ARG A 155 -11.79 13.93 -7.91
CA ARG A 155 -10.64 14.84 -7.88
C ARG A 155 -9.33 14.08 -7.67
N ALA A 156 -9.33 13.07 -6.81
CA ALA A 156 -8.16 12.22 -6.59
C ALA A 156 -7.78 11.45 -7.86
N THR A 157 -8.75 10.79 -8.52
CA THR A 157 -8.51 10.12 -9.80
C THR A 157 -8.03 11.10 -10.86
N ALA A 158 -8.66 12.27 -11.01
CA ALA A 158 -8.21 13.28 -11.97
C ALA A 158 -6.79 13.81 -11.69
N LYS A 159 -6.37 13.91 -10.41
CA LYS A 159 -4.98 14.23 -10.07
C LYS A 159 -4.04 13.09 -10.43
N ALA A 160 -4.40 11.84 -10.16
CA ALA A 160 -3.61 10.68 -10.55
C ALA A 160 -3.43 10.59 -12.09
N GLU A 161 -4.48 10.92 -12.85
CA GLU A 161 -4.42 10.99 -14.32
C GLU A 161 -3.39 12.02 -14.82
N LYS A 162 -3.10 13.08 -14.06
CA LYS A 162 -2.02 14.04 -14.42
C LYS A 162 -0.62 13.42 -14.31
N PHE A 163 -0.42 12.47 -13.39
CA PHE A 163 0.87 11.80 -13.21
C PHE A 163 1.04 10.61 -14.15
N PHE A 164 -0.04 9.85 -14.39
CA PHE A 164 0.03 8.60 -15.14
C PHE A 164 -0.53 8.66 -16.54
N GLY A 165 -1.33 9.68 -16.89
CA GLY A 165 -2.10 9.71 -18.13
C GLY A 165 -1.25 9.50 -19.37
N GLN A 166 -0.20 10.31 -19.53
CA GLN A 166 0.73 10.19 -20.64
C GLN A 166 1.48 8.85 -20.61
N THR A 167 1.99 8.44 -19.45
CA THR A 167 2.72 7.17 -19.28
C THR A 167 1.87 5.96 -19.65
N ILE A 168 0.59 5.95 -19.24
CA ILE A 168 -0.35 4.88 -19.56
C ILE A 168 -0.62 4.86 -21.07
N GLN A 169 -0.94 6.02 -21.66
CA GLN A 169 -1.21 6.12 -23.08
C GLN A 169 -0.02 5.65 -23.92
N GLU A 170 1.20 6.05 -23.54
CA GLU A 170 2.44 5.62 -24.18
C GLU A 170 2.60 4.11 -24.09
N ARG A 171 2.43 3.50 -22.90
CA ARG A 171 2.56 2.04 -22.74
C ARG A 171 1.51 1.27 -23.56
N LEU A 172 0.27 1.76 -23.60
CA LEU A 172 -0.78 1.17 -24.44
C LEU A 172 -0.44 1.27 -25.93
N TYR A 173 0.18 2.36 -26.36
CA TYR A 173 0.64 2.55 -27.73
C TYR A 173 1.80 1.61 -28.08
N GLN A 174 2.81 1.52 -27.22
CA GLN A 174 3.95 0.61 -27.38
C GLN A 174 3.49 -0.85 -27.46
N GLU A 175 2.58 -1.27 -26.57
CA GLU A 175 2.00 -2.61 -26.59
C GLU A 175 1.24 -2.89 -27.90
N LYS A 176 0.51 -1.89 -28.42
CA LYS A 176 -0.22 -2.04 -29.68
C LYS A 176 0.69 -2.24 -30.88
N ILE A 177 1.87 -1.60 -30.90
CA ILE A 177 2.80 -1.67 -32.03
C ILE A 177 3.74 -2.86 -31.92
N HIS A 178 4.27 -3.12 -30.72
CA HIS A 178 5.35 -4.08 -30.49
C HIS A 178 4.90 -5.34 -29.76
N GLY A 179 3.63 -5.44 -29.36
CA GLY A 179 3.09 -6.54 -28.56
C GLY A 179 3.35 -6.36 -27.06
N LYS A 180 2.85 -7.30 -26.26
CA LYS A 180 2.85 -7.27 -24.77
C LYS A 180 4.23 -7.13 -24.13
N ASP A 181 5.25 -7.73 -24.75
CA ASP A 181 6.61 -7.83 -24.23
C ASP A 181 7.56 -6.89 -24.98
N TRP A 182 7.12 -5.65 -25.23
CA TRP A 182 7.89 -4.69 -26.00
C TRP A 182 9.25 -4.38 -25.34
N PRO A 183 10.31 -4.11 -26.14
CA PRO A 183 11.63 -3.80 -25.60
C PRO A 183 11.60 -2.58 -24.66
N GLY A 184 12.20 -2.72 -23.48
CA GLY A 184 12.29 -1.62 -22.50
C GLY A 184 11.03 -1.38 -21.66
N LYS A 185 10.05 -2.29 -21.70
CA LYS A 185 8.89 -2.25 -20.80
C LYS A 185 9.33 -2.15 -19.32
N PRO A 186 8.87 -1.12 -18.57
CA PRO A 186 9.20 -0.99 -17.16
C PRO A 186 8.67 -2.17 -16.34
N ASN A 187 9.45 -2.66 -15.38
CA ASN A 187 9.05 -3.71 -14.44
C ASN A 187 8.49 -3.09 -13.16
N ASP A 188 7.24 -2.62 -13.22
CA ASP A 188 6.59 -1.88 -12.13
C ASP A 188 5.09 -2.23 -12.00
N MET A 189 4.44 -1.69 -10.97
CA MET A 189 3.03 -1.96 -10.67
C MET A 189 2.12 -1.62 -11.84
N LEU A 190 2.38 -0.52 -12.55
CA LEU A 190 1.54 -0.10 -13.67
C LEU A 190 1.61 -1.08 -14.84
N SER A 191 2.81 -1.59 -15.16
CA SER A 191 2.99 -2.63 -16.17
C SER A 191 2.31 -3.94 -15.76
N TRP A 192 2.41 -4.34 -14.50
CA TRP A 192 1.76 -5.56 -14.02
C TRP A 192 0.23 -5.46 -14.05
N LEU A 193 -0.33 -4.28 -13.74
CA LEU A 193 -1.76 -4.02 -13.85
C LEU A 193 -2.26 -4.02 -15.30
N LEU A 194 -1.45 -3.49 -16.23
CA LEU A 194 -1.72 -3.60 -17.66
C LEU A 194 -1.73 -5.06 -18.12
N ASP A 195 -0.77 -5.87 -17.67
CA ASP A 195 -0.67 -7.28 -18.06
C ASP A 195 -1.82 -8.13 -17.52
N ALA A 196 -2.25 -7.89 -16.29
CA ALA A 196 -3.38 -8.58 -15.67
C ALA A 196 -4.76 -8.16 -16.21
N SER A 197 -4.82 -7.11 -17.05
CA SER A 197 -6.07 -6.71 -17.70
C SER A 197 -6.58 -7.74 -18.72
N ASN A 198 -5.73 -8.69 -19.15
CA ASN A 198 -6.06 -9.77 -20.09
C ASN A 198 -6.77 -9.27 -21.36
N GLY A 199 -6.35 -8.10 -21.88
CA GLY A 199 -6.88 -7.52 -23.12
C GLY A 199 -8.28 -6.90 -23.02
N LYS A 200 -8.89 -6.87 -21.83
CA LYS A 200 -10.22 -6.29 -21.62
C LYS A 200 -10.16 -4.76 -21.61
N GLU A 201 -10.71 -4.13 -22.65
CA GLU A 201 -10.60 -2.68 -22.89
C GLU A 201 -11.10 -1.84 -21.71
N GLU A 202 -12.18 -2.24 -21.05
CA GLU A 202 -12.75 -1.50 -19.92
C GLU A 202 -11.77 -1.37 -18.74
N ARG A 203 -10.84 -2.32 -18.63
CA ARG A 203 -9.84 -2.40 -17.56
C ARG A 203 -8.55 -1.67 -17.90
N ARG A 204 -8.35 -1.34 -19.18
CA ARG A 204 -7.15 -0.74 -19.75
C ARG A 204 -7.29 0.77 -19.96
N THR A 205 -8.35 1.37 -19.43
CA THR A 205 -8.51 2.83 -19.45
C THR A 205 -7.55 3.50 -18.47
N VAL A 206 -7.13 4.72 -18.78
CA VAL A 206 -6.29 5.55 -17.90
C VAL A 206 -6.92 5.67 -16.51
N ARG A 207 -8.23 5.94 -16.47
CA ARG A 207 -9.00 6.07 -15.24
C ARG A 207 -8.99 4.80 -14.39
N SER A 208 -9.20 3.63 -15.03
CA SER A 208 -9.17 2.32 -14.35
C SER A 208 -7.81 2.07 -13.68
N LEU A 209 -6.73 2.25 -14.43
CA LEU A 209 -5.37 2.03 -13.93
C LEU A 209 -5.00 3.02 -12.83
N CYS A 210 -5.34 4.31 -12.98
CA CYS A 210 -5.15 5.31 -11.93
C CYS A 210 -5.90 4.95 -10.64
N THR A 211 -7.13 4.47 -10.76
CA THR A 211 -7.95 4.04 -9.61
C THR A 211 -7.31 2.84 -8.91
N LYS A 212 -6.83 1.86 -9.66
CA LYS A 212 -6.10 0.70 -9.10
C LYS A 212 -4.81 1.14 -8.41
N MET A 213 -4.04 2.06 -8.99
CA MET A 213 -2.82 2.61 -8.37
C MET A 213 -3.09 3.34 -7.05
N LEU A 214 -4.16 4.14 -6.99
CA LEU A 214 -4.59 4.81 -5.75
C LEU A 214 -5.00 3.78 -4.69
N PHE A 215 -5.74 2.75 -5.09
CA PHE A 215 -6.16 1.67 -4.20
C PHE A 215 -4.98 0.84 -3.65
N THR A 216 -4.00 0.53 -4.51
CA THR A 216 -2.76 -0.13 -4.09
C THR A 216 -2.01 0.70 -3.06
N ASN A 217 -1.89 2.01 -3.27
CA ASN A 217 -1.25 2.92 -2.32
C ASN A 217 -1.99 2.99 -0.98
N LEU A 218 -3.33 3.08 -0.99
CA LEU A 218 -4.17 3.02 0.22
C LEU A 218 -3.82 1.80 1.07
N GLY A 219 -3.78 0.62 0.44
CA GLY A 219 -3.48 -0.65 1.13
C GLY A 219 -2.07 -0.72 1.71
N ALA A 220 -1.07 -0.23 0.96
CA ALA A 220 0.34 -0.31 1.35
C ALA A 220 0.73 0.73 2.41
N ILE A 221 0.27 1.97 2.27
CA ILE A 221 0.76 3.10 3.06
C ILE A 221 0.19 3.06 4.48
N HIS A 222 -1.13 2.96 4.62
CA HIS A 222 -1.77 3.08 5.93
C HIS A 222 -1.40 1.93 6.88
N THR A 223 -1.50 0.69 6.40
CA THR A 223 -1.26 -0.50 7.22
C THR A 223 0.19 -0.59 7.68
N THR A 224 1.15 -0.39 6.76
CA THR A 224 2.58 -0.44 7.09
C THR A 224 3.01 0.71 7.99
N SER A 225 2.46 1.92 7.80
CA SER A 225 2.76 3.06 8.66
C SER A 225 2.25 2.85 10.08
N ASN A 226 1.04 2.31 10.23
CA ASN A 226 0.52 1.91 11.54
C ASN A 226 1.41 0.82 12.15
N ALA A 227 1.76 -0.22 11.38
CA ALA A 227 2.56 -1.32 11.89
C ALA A 227 3.93 -0.86 12.41
N PHE A 228 4.61 -0.02 11.63
CA PHE A 228 5.90 0.54 12.00
C PHE A 228 5.77 1.49 13.21
N THR A 229 4.76 2.36 13.22
CA THR A 229 4.55 3.30 14.33
C THR A 229 4.26 2.56 15.63
N THR A 230 3.42 1.52 15.60
CA THR A 230 3.14 0.68 16.76
C THR A 230 4.41 -0.03 17.25
N ALA A 231 5.21 -0.59 16.35
CA ALA A 231 6.49 -1.22 16.71
C ALA A 231 7.47 -0.21 17.34
N LEU A 232 7.53 1.02 16.81
CA LEU A 232 8.36 2.08 17.36
C LEU A 232 7.92 2.47 18.78
N TYR A 233 6.61 2.61 19.01
CA TYR A 233 6.07 2.89 20.34
C TYR A 233 6.27 1.74 21.32
N ALA A 234 6.11 0.49 20.87
CA ALA A 234 6.42 -0.68 21.67
C ALA A 234 7.90 -0.70 22.08
N LEU A 235 8.80 -0.35 21.16
CA LEU A 235 10.24 -0.33 21.45
C LEU A 235 10.61 0.80 22.42
N ALA A 236 9.95 1.94 22.31
CA ALA A 236 10.10 3.05 23.27
C ALA A 236 9.58 2.69 24.67
N ALA A 237 8.50 1.90 24.75
CA ALA A 237 7.94 1.43 26.02
C ALA A 237 8.74 0.27 26.65
N HIS A 238 9.47 -0.49 25.83
CA HIS A 238 10.24 -1.68 26.22
C HIS A 238 11.70 -1.60 25.74
N PRO A 239 12.51 -0.68 26.31
CA PRO A 239 13.89 -0.46 25.88
C PRO A 239 14.80 -1.68 26.09
N GLU A 240 14.42 -2.63 26.95
CA GLU A 240 15.13 -3.89 27.19
C GLU A 240 15.33 -4.74 25.92
N TYR A 241 14.50 -4.56 24.89
CA TYR A 241 14.64 -5.28 23.62
C TYR A 241 15.60 -4.61 22.63
N VAL A 242 15.96 -3.33 22.82
CA VAL A 242 16.72 -2.54 21.85
C VAL A 242 18.07 -3.17 21.53
N GLU A 243 18.83 -3.55 22.55
CA GLU A 243 20.17 -4.12 22.36
C GLU A 243 20.09 -5.49 21.66
N THR A 244 19.17 -6.35 22.09
CA THR A 244 18.92 -7.67 21.50
C THR A 244 18.58 -7.57 20.01
N LEU A 245 17.63 -6.71 19.65
CA LEU A 245 17.23 -6.50 18.25
C LEU A 245 18.35 -5.91 17.41
N ARG A 246 19.10 -4.93 17.95
CA ARG A 246 20.23 -4.33 17.25
C ARG A 246 21.32 -5.35 16.97
N ASN A 247 21.68 -6.17 17.96
CA ASN A 247 22.69 -7.21 17.83
C ASN A 247 22.31 -8.26 16.78
N GLU A 248 21.04 -8.69 16.73
CA GLU A 248 20.57 -9.58 15.67
C GLU A 248 20.72 -8.94 14.29
N VAL A 249 20.21 -7.71 14.12
CA VAL A 249 20.24 -7.00 12.84
C VAL A 249 21.67 -6.79 12.34
N GLU A 250 22.57 -6.30 13.20
CA GLU A 250 23.97 -6.05 12.85
C GLU A 250 24.71 -7.35 12.52
N SER A 251 24.51 -8.41 13.30
CA SER A 251 25.14 -9.72 13.05
C SER A 251 24.70 -10.30 11.71
N VAL A 252 23.40 -10.32 11.45
CA VAL A 252 22.83 -10.87 10.21
C VAL A 252 23.28 -10.04 9.00
N ILE A 253 23.28 -8.71 9.09
CA ILE A 253 23.77 -7.84 8.00
C ILE A 253 25.26 -8.05 7.76
N LYS A 254 26.08 -8.25 8.81
CA LYS A 254 27.52 -8.50 8.67
C LYS A 254 27.81 -9.81 7.93
N GLU A 255 27.00 -10.85 8.18
CA GLU A 255 27.18 -12.17 7.56
C GLU A 255 26.64 -12.23 6.13
N GLU A 256 25.43 -11.71 5.90
CA GLU A 256 24.66 -11.93 4.67
C GLU A 256 24.63 -10.71 3.73
N GLY A 257 25.16 -9.58 4.20
CA GLY A 257 24.88 -8.26 3.63
C GLY A 257 23.45 -7.80 3.92
N ASN A 258 23.16 -6.54 3.58
CA ASN A 258 21.79 -6.02 3.67
C ASN A 258 20.99 -6.43 2.43
N THR A 259 20.54 -7.68 2.41
CA THR A 259 19.83 -8.31 1.27
C THR A 259 18.45 -8.80 1.67
N LYS A 260 17.60 -9.10 0.68
CA LYS A 260 16.29 -9.73 0.93
C LYS A 260 16.42 -11.04 1.71
N ALA A 261 17.47 -11.82 1.44
CA ALA A 261 17.70 -13.09 2.13
C ALA A 261 18.00 -12.88 3.62
N ALA A 262 18.79 -11.85 3.94
CA ALA A 262 19.12 -11.46 5.31
C ALA A 262 17.87 -11.15 6.15
N MET A 263 16.87 -10.46 5.57
CA MET A 263 15.60 -10.17 6.25
C MET A 263 14.89 -11.44 6.75
N GLY A 264 15.04 -12.57 6.03
CA GLY A 264 14.46 -13.84 6.42
C GLY A 264 15.16 -14.54 7.60
N LYS A 265 16.28 -14.00 8.08
CA LYS A 265 17.06 -14.53 9.21
C LYS A 265 16.89 -13.71 10.50
N MET A 266 16.18 -12.59 10.45
CA MET A 266 15.93 -11.70 11.61
C MET A 266 14.72 -12.18 12.42
N ASN A 267 14.88 -13.30 13.14
CA ASN A 267 13.79 -14.00 13.82
C ASN A 267 13.26 -13.25 15.06
N GLN A 268 14.15 -12.57 15.79
CA GLN A 268 13.81 -11.78 16.97
C GLN A 268 13.08 -10.51 16.56
N LEU A 269 13.56 -9.82 15.51
CA LEU A 269 12.87 -8.67 14.94
C LEU A 269 11.49 -9.05 14.41
N ASP A 270 11.37 -10.15 13.65
CA ASP A 270 10.08 -10.64 13.15
C ASP A 270 9.12 -10.99 14.29
N SER A 271 9.60 -11.64 15.36
CA SER A 271 8.79 -11.92 16.56
C SER A 271 8.33 -10.64 17.27
N PHE A 272 9.23 -9.66 17.42
CA PHE A 272 8.91 -8.37 18.03
C PHE A 272 7.83 -7.61 17.24
N LEU A 273 7.96 -7.55 15.91
CA LEU A 273 6.97 -6.92 15.04
C LEU A 273 5.61 -7.62 15.14
N LYS A 274 5.59 -8.96 15.20
CA LYS A 274 4.35 -9.74 15.39
C LYS A 274 3.69 -9.45 16.73
N GLU A 275 4.47 -9.37 17.81
CA GLU A 275 3.93 -9.07 19.14
C GLU A 275 3.42 -7.64 19.23
N ALA A 276 4.14 -6.67 18.66
CA ALA A 276 3.70 -5.29 18.58
C ALA A 276 2.38 -5.14 17.79
N GLN A 277 2.13 -5.98 16.78
CA GLN A 277 0.85 -6.01 16.05
C GLN A 277 -0.26 -6.79 16.77
N ARG A 278 0.09 -7.66 17.71
CA ARG A 278 -0.88 -8.43 18.50
C ARG A 278 -1.51 -7.60 19.62
N LEU A 279 -0.74 -6.66 20.18
CA LEU A 279 -1.14 -5.71 21.23
C LEU A 279 -2.01 -4.59 20.66
#